data_AF-A0A7L4PB29-F1
#
_entry.id   AF-A0A7L4PB29-F1
#
_cell.length_a   1.000
_cell.length_b   1.000
_cell.length_c   1.000
_cell.angle_alpha   90.00
_cell.angle_beta   90.00
_cell.angle_gamma   90.00
#
_symmetry.space_group_name_H-M   'P 1'
#
loop_
_entity.id
_entity.type
_entity.pdbx_description
1 polymer ?
#
loop_
_entity_poly.entity_id
_entity_poly.type
_entity_poly.pdbx_seq_one_letter_code
_entity_poly.pdbx_strand_id
1 'polypeptide(L)'
;MAYLLHSPIHGETFVKEVARRLLQSVGFFKNPETPAPEKFPLIIHATGGTTAAALDLVKKSGARGAVLLGFGEHNSFASVLHAKAEIEALGLPVVAYHCPSYNQCGDVAARAKKVADTASSLVGAKAVLIGSETYQAQAAREKLGWAVEVVPLEKFEEAVDASEPDDELLKLFGDDRVAKVATALEKVSAGANLVAIQCFPFLMKRRYTPCLALALLNSRGRVVACEGDLAAGLAMLMSRGLTGYSGWIANVVCHGGAEAVFAHCTIALNMAKSWRIMPHFESGYPHGLAAELKEAVYTAVSISPRFNKAALGRVEVVRSGNFLQEACRTQAQVRFRRAVKLEEEAPANHHVFTPGDVVDEAEAVLRLLAIPTSRY
;
A
#
# COMPACT_ATOMS: atom_id res chain seq x y z
N MET A 1 -1.91 -16.88 -2.80
CA MET A 1 -2.66 -18.16 -2.94
C MET A 1 -2.91 -18.78 -1.57
N ALA A 2 -3.99 -19.56 -1.38
CA ALA A 2 -4.32 -20.21 -0.11
C ALA A 2 -4.20 -21.75 -0.18
N TYR A 3 -3.66 -22.36 0.86
CA TYR A 3 -3.43 -23.80 0.98
C TYR A 3 -3.93 -24.29 2.34
N LEU A 4 -4.60 -25.44 2.37
CA LEU A 4 -5.08 -26.05 3.61
C LEU A 4 -4.27 -27.32 3.88
N LEU A 5 -3.59 -27.37 5.02
CA LEU A 5 -2.80 -28.50 5.48
C LEU A 5 -3.50 -29.22 6.62
N HIS A 6 -3.44 -30.54 6.65
CA HIS A 6 -3.93 -31.36 7.77
C HIS A 6 -3.02 -32.57 7.97
N SER A 7 -3.09 -33.16 9.16
CA SER A 7 -2.44 -34.44 9.43
C SER A 7 -3.21 -35.58 8.73
N PRO A 8 -2.51 -36.65 8.28
CA PRO A 8 -3.15 -37.85 7.71
C PRO A 8 -4.12 -38.56 8.66
N ILE A 9 -4.05 -38.27 9.97
CA ILE A 9 -4.93 -38.87 10.99
C ILE A 9 -6.37 -38.37 10.86
N HIS A 10 -6.58 -37.18 10.28
CA HIS A 10 -7.92 -36.59 10.13
C HIS A 10 -8.50 -36.95 8.75
N GLY A 11 -9.72 -37.48 8.75
CA GLY A 11 -10.39 -37.91 7.51
C GLY A 11 -10.89 -36.75 6.64
N GLU A 12 -11.19 -37.06 5.37
CA GLU A 12 -11.59 -36.06 4.37
C GLU A 12 -12.81 -35.21 4.77
N THR A 13 -13.78 -35.80 5.48
CA THR A 13 -15.00 -35.09 5.92
C THR A 13 -14.66 -33.90 6.82
N PHE A 14 -13.71 -34.08 7.74
CA PHE A 14 -13.25 -33.01 8.62
C PHE A 14 -12.60 -31.88 7.82
N VAL A 15 -11.71 -32.22 6.88
CA VAL A 15 -10.98 -31.25 6.06
C VAL A 15 -11.94 -30.45 5.19
N LYS A 16 -12.91 -31.11 4.57
CA LYS A 16 -13.96 -30.47 3.76
C LYS A 16 -14.78 -29.49 4.60
N GLU A 17 -15.10 -29.83 5.85
CA GLU A 17 -15.84 -28.93 6.73
C GLU A 17 -15.04 -27.70 7.14
N VAL A 18 -13.76 -27.86 7.51
CA VAL A 18 -12.88 -26.71 7.81
C VAL A 18 -12.72 -25.84 6.56
N ALA A 19 -12.49 -26.44 5.39
CA ALA A 19 -12.40 -25.70 4.13
C ALA A 19 -13.67 -24.89 3.85
N ARG A 20 -14.85 -25.51 3.97
CA ARG A 20 -16.15 -24.88 3.73
C ARG A 20 -16.35 -23.61 4.56
N ARG A 21 -15.91 -23.60 5.82
CA ARG A 21 -16.00 -22.44 6.72
C ARG A 21 -15.14 -21.26 6.25
N LEU A 22 -14.05 -21.52 5.53
CA LEU A 22 -13.08 -20.51 5.13
C LEU A 22 -13.24 -20.04 3.69
N LEU A 23 -13.93 -20.79 2.83
CA LEU A 23 -14.07 -20.48 1.40
C LEU A 23 -14.55 -19.05 1.14
N GLN A 24 -15.51 -18.54 1.93
CA GLN A 24 -15.99 -17.16 1.76
C GLN A 24 -14.89 -16.11 2.02
N SER A 25 -13.95 -16.41 2.92
CA SER A 25 -12.90 -15.48 3.34
C SER A 25 -11.63 -15.59 2.49
N VAL A 26 -11.30 -16.78 2.01
CA VAL A 26 -10.04 -17.05 1.28
C VAL A 26 -10.23 -17.35 -0.21
N GLY A 27 -11.48 -17.46 -0.66
CA GLY A 27 -11.86 -17.78 -2.04
C GLY A 27 -11.79 -19.28 -2.32
N PHE A 28 -10.61 -19.77 -2.67
CA PHE A 28 -10.41 -21.18 -3.04
C PHE A 28 -9.04 -21.69 -2.57
N PHE A 29 -8.94 -23.01 -2.43
CA PHE A 29 -7.71 -23.70 -2.02
C PHE A 29 -6.98 -24.28 -3.23
N LYS A 30 -5.65 -24.12 -3.26
CA LYS A 30 -4.77 -24.83 -4.20
C LYS A 30 -4.33 -26.18 -3.59
N ASN A 31 -3.92 -27.12 -4.44
CA ASN A 31 -3.37 -28.39 -3.99
C ASN A 31 -2.01 -28.15 -3.29
N PRO A 32 -1.86 -28.52 -2.00
CA PRO A 32 -0.59 -28.37 -1.29
C PRO A 32 0.53 -29.31 -1.77
N GLU A 33 0.21 -30.42 -2.43
CA GLU A 33 1.20 -31.38 -2.94
C GLU A 33 1.91 -30.89 -4.20
N THR A 34 1.22 -30.07 -4.99
CA THR A 34 1.70 -29.47 -6.25
C THR A 34 1.54 -27.94 -6.21
N PRO A 35 2.26 -27.24 -5.32
CA PRO A 35 2.06 -25.81 -5.14
C PRO A 35 2.58 -25.04 -6.35
N ALA A 36 1.77 -24.10 -6.84
CA ALA A 36 2.20 -23.14 -7.86
C ALA A 36 3.23 -22.14 -7.29
N PRO A 37 4.05 -21.51 -8.15
CA PRO A 37 4.94 -20.42 -7.73
C PRO A 37 4.16 -19.27 -7.09
N GLU A 38 4.57 -18.83 -5.90
CA GLU A 38 3.92 -17.78 -5.12
C GLU A 38 4.97 -17.09 -4.23
N LYS A 39 4.84 -15.78 -4.01
CA LYS A 39 5.81 -15.02 -3.20
C LYS A 39 5.55 -15.21 -1.69
N PHE A 40 4.29 -15.04 -1.27
CA PHE A 40 3.86 -15.21 0.12
C PHE A 40 2.56 -16.02 0.17
N PRO A 41 2.61 -17.37 0.17
CA PRO A 41 1.42 -18.20 0.30
C PRO A 41 0.75 -18.01 1.66
N LEU A 42 -0.59 -18.05 1.67
CA LEU A 42 -1.39 -18.26 2.87
C LEU A 42 -1.47 -19.76 3.14
N ILE A 43 -0.81 -20.22 4.19
CA ILE A 43 -0.78 -21.62 4.62
C ILE A 43 -1.66 -21.75 5.86
N ILE A 44 -2.77 -22.46 5.71
CA ILE A 44 -3.74 -22.70 6.76
C ILE A 44 -3.49 -24.09 7.34
N HIS A 45 -3.20 -24.16 8.63
CA HIS A 45 -3.03 -25.40 9.36
C HIS A 45 -4.41 -25.80 9.90
N ALA A 46 -5.09 -26.78 9.32
CA ALA A 46 -6.35 -27.28 9.86
C ALA A 46 -6.14 -28.01 11.20
N THR A 47 -4.99 -28.66 11.37
CA THR A 47 -4.65 -29.50 12.53
C THR A 47 -3.17 -29.40 12.87
N GLY A 48 -2.80 -30.01 14.00
CA GLY A 48 -1.43 -30.31 14.37
C GLY A 48 -0.74 -31.27 13.39
N GLY A 49 0.58 -31.36 13.46
CA GLY A 49 1.40 -32.29 12.67
C GLY A 49 1.65 -31.84 11.22
N THR A 50 1.46 -30.55 10.93
CA THR A 50 1.47 -30.00 9.56
C THR A 50 2.75 -29.19 9.24
N THR A 51 3.69 -29.09 10.17
CA THR A 51 4.93 -28.31 10.03
C THR A 51 5.77 -28.73 8.83
N ALA A 52 6.05 -30.03 8.67
CA ALA A 52 6.87 -30.53 7.55
C ALA A 52 6.24 -30.23 6.18
N ALA A 53 4.91 -30.37 6.08
CA ALA A 53 4.18 -30.04 4.86
C ALA A 53 4.22 -28.54 4.54
N ALA A 54 4.17 -27.66 5.56
CA ALA A 54 4.31 -26.22 5.36
C ALA A 54 5.70 -25.85 4.85
N LEU A 55 6.76 -26.45 5.41
CA LEU A 55 8.14 -26.22 4.96
C LEU A 55 8.37 -26.70 3.52
N ASP A 56 7.86 -27.89 3.19
CA ASP A 56 7.93 -28.44 1.84
C ASP A 56 7.17 -27.56 0.83
N LEU A 57 6.01 -27.03 1.21
CA LEU A 57 5.23 -26.10 0.40
C LEU A 57 6.00 -24.80 0.12
N VAL A 58 6.57 -24.18 1.16
CA VAL A 58 7.40 -22.96 1.02
C VAL A 58 8.57 -23.20 0.07
N LYS A 59 9.25 -24.35 0.21
CA LYS A 59 10.37 -24.73 -0.65
C LYS A 59 9.94 -24.94 -2.10
N LYS A 60 8.90 -25.77 -2.34
CA LYS A 60 8.43 -26.12 -3.69
C LYS A 60 7.83 -24.93 -4.44
N SER A 61 7.19 -24.00 -3.74
CA SER A 61 6.63 -22.78 -4.34
C SER A 61 7.67 -21.69 -4.63
N GLY A 62 8.91 -21.84 -4.15
CA GLY A 62 9.93 -20.80 -4.25
C GLY A 62 9.55 -19.53 -3.50
N ALA A 63 8.81 -19.67 -2.40
CA ALA A 63 8.26 -18.55 -1.66
C ALA A 63 9.37 -17.74 -0.96
N ARG A 64 9.14 -16.43 -0.85
CA ARG A 64 10.02 -15.48 -0.15
C ARG A 64 9.70 -15.35 1.33
N GLY A 65 8.70 -16.09 1.81
CA GLY A 65 8.14 -16.00 3.16
C GLY A 65 6.76 -16.64 3.17
N ALA A 66 6.02 -16.54 4.28
CA ALA A 66 4.67 -17.11 4.36
C ALA A 66 3.75 -16.34 5.31
N VAL A 67 2.45 -16.41 5.03
CA VAL A 67 1.41 -16.07 6.00
C VAL A 67 0.82 -17.37 6.52
N LEU A 68 0.87 -17.57 7.82
CA LEU A 68 0.36 -18.77 8.48
C LEU A 68 -0.94 -18.46 9.21
N LEU A 69 -1.89 -19.38 9.17
CA LEU A 69 -3.14 -19.28 9.93
C LEU A 69 -3.44 -20.61 10.62
N GLY A 70 -3.88 -20.53 11.86
CA GLY A 70 -4.29 -21.70 12.64
C GLY A 70 -5.38 -21.39 13.63
N PHE A 71 -5.89 -22.44 14.27
CA PHE A 71 -7.08 -22.46 15.09
C PHE A 71 -6.75 -22.93 16.51
N GLY A 72 -7.62 -22.58 17.46
CA GLY A 72 -7.54 -23.06 18.84
C GLY A 72 -7.72 -24.57 18.98
N GLU A 73 -8.36 -25.23 18.01
CA GLU A 73 -8.64 -26.67 18.05
C GLU A 73 -7.57 -27.54 17.37
N HIS A 74 -7.59 -28.84 17.69
CA HIS A 74 -6.78 -29.89 17.08
C HIS A 74 -5.26 -29.61 17.01
N ASN A 75 -4.71 -28.87 17.97
CA ASN A 75 -3.29 -28.45 17.98
C ASN A 75 -2.86 -27.71 16.70
N SER A 76 -3.81 -27.07 16.01
CA SER A 76 -3.54 -26.33 14.78
C SER A 76 -2.57 -25.18 15.01
N PHE A 77 -2.87 -24.29 15.96
CA PHE A 77 -2.02 -23.13 16.22
C PHE A 77 -0.62 -23.51 16.75
N ALA A 78 -0.49 -24.64 17.45
CA ALA A 78 0.82 -25.17 17.82
C ALA A 78 1.68 -25.49 16.59
N SER A 79 1.09 -26.05 15.52
CA SER A 79 1.83 -26.28 14.26
C SER A 79 2.13 -24.99 13.51
N VAL A 80 1.28 -23.96 13.61
CA VAL A 80 1.59 -22.63 13.08
C VAL A 80 2.83 -22.05 13.76
N LEU A 81 2.89 -22.06 15.09
CA LEU A 81 4.03 -21.51 15.82
C LEU A 81 5.33 -22.28 15.54
N HIS A 82 5.24 -23.61 15.42
CA HIS A 82 6.39 -24.43 15.05
C HIS A 82 6.85 -24.18 13.62
N ALA A 83 5.93 -24.14 12.65
CA ALA A 83 6.26 -23.80 11.25
C ALA A 83 6.82 -22.38 11.11
N LYS A 84 6.29 -21.42 11.87
CA LYS A 84 6.84 -20.06 11.94
C LYS A 84 8.30 -20.08 12.38
N ALA A 85 8.62 -20.76 13.48
CA ALA A 85 9.98 -20.83 14.00
C ALA A 85 10.96 -21.46 13.00
N GLU A 86 10.56 -22.55 12.35
CA GLU A 86 11.37 -23.24 11.33
C GLU A 86 11.59 -22.39 10.08
N ILE A 87 10.55 -21.74 9.54
CA ILE A 87 10.69 -20.87 8.36
C ILE A 87 11.53 -19.62 8.68
N GLU A 88 11.39 -19.04 9.87
CA GLU A 88 12.25 -17.94 10.32
C GLU A 88 13.71 -18.38 10.51
N ALA A 89 13.96 -19.61 10.95
CA ALA A 89 15.30 -20.18 11.04
C ALA A 89 15.97 -20.36 9.66
N LEU A 90 15.17 -20.47 8.58
CA LEU A 90 15.65 -20.42 7.20
C LEU A 90 15.94 -18.99 6.70
N GLY A 91 15.75 -17.98 7.55
CA GLY A 91 15.94 -16.56 7.20
C GLY A 91 14.80 -15.96 6.39
N LEU A 92 13.63 -16.62 6.33
CA LEU A 92 12.47 -16.15 5.58
C LEU A 92 11.47 -15.44 6.51
N PRO A 93 10.89 -14.29 6.10
CA PRO A 93 9.88 -13.60 6.87
C PRO A 93 8.56 -14.37 6.95
N VAL A 94 7.96 -14.37 8.15
CA VAL A 94 6.66 -15.02 8.43
C VAL A 94 5.76 -14.12 9.26
N VAL A 95 4.47 -14.16 8.97
CA VAL A 95 3.41 -13.61 9.81
C VAL A 95 2.44 -14.72 10.18
N ALA A 96 1.99 -14.78 11.43
CA ALA A 96 1.06 -15.79 11.92
C ALA A 96 -0.24 -15.16 12.43
N TYR A 97 -1.36 -15.77 12.09
CA TYR A 97 -2.70 -15.40 12.53
C TYR A 97 -3.33 -16.53 13.36
N HIS A 98 -4.00 -16.16 14.44
CA HIS A 98 -4.72 -17.08 15.32
C HIS A 98 -6.23 -16.86 15.20
N CYS A 99 -6.95 -17.92 14.85
CA CYS A 99 -8.39 -17.99 14.93
C CYS A 99 -8.81 -18.64 16.25
N PRO A 100 -9.69 -18.01 17.06
CA PRO A 100 -10.16 -18.60 18.31
C PRO A 100 -10.79 -19.99 18.15
N SER A 101 -11.54 -20.18 17.07
CA SER A 101 -12.14 -21.46 16.68
C SER A 101 -12.32 -21.57 15.17
N TYR A 102 -12.62 -22.75 14.64
CA TYR A 102 -13.02 -22.91 13.23
C TYR A 102 -14.24 -22.05 12.86
N ASN A 103 -15.14 -21.81 13.81
CA ASN A 103 -16.38 -21.06 13.62
C ASN A 103 -16.18 -19.54 13.70
N GLN A 104 -15.10 -19.09 14.33
CA GLN A 104 -14.82 -17.67 14.59
C GLN A 104 -13.55 -17.23 13.86
N CYS A 105 -13.43 -17.61 12.58
CA CYS A 105 -12.22 -17.37 11.80
C CYS A 105 -12.42 -16.48 10.57
N GLY A 106 -13.66 -16.20 10.16
CA GLY A 106 -13.95 -15.53 8.87
C GLY A 106 -13.17 -14.22 8.67
N ASP A 107 -13.23 -13.30 9.65
CA ASP A 107 -12.55 -12.01 9.54
C ASP A 107 -11.02 -12.13 9.62
N VAL A 108 -10.53 -13.03 10.48
CA VAL A 108 -9.08 -13.28 10.64
C VAL A 108 -8.51 -13.87 9.35
N ALA A 109 -9.21 -14.83 8.74
CA ALA A 109 -8.83 -15.44 7.48
C ALA A 109 -8.87 -14.44 6.32
N ALA A 110 -9.88 -13.57 6.28
CA ALA A 110 -9.96 -12.51 5.28
C ALA A 110 -8.79 -11.52 5.41
N ARG A 111 -8.43 -11.11 6.63
CA ARG A 111 -7.24 -10.27 6.88
C ARG A 111 -5.95 -10.97 6.47
N ALA A 112 -5.75 -12.23 6.89
CA ALA A 112 -4.57 -13.00 6.54
C ALA A 112 -4.42 -13.18 5.02
N LYS A 113 -5.52 -13.46 4.33
CA LYS A 113 -5.55 -13.55 2.85
C LYS A 113 -5.20 -12.22 2.21
N LYS A 114 -5.79 -11.12 2.68
CA LYS A 114 -5.53 -9.77 2.15
C LYS A 114 -4.07 -9.36 2.33
N VAL A 115 -3.46 -9.64 3.48
CA VAL A 115 -2.03 -9.40 3.72
C VAL A 115 -1.16 -10.23 2.80
N ALA A 116 -1.45 -11.53 2.64
CA ALA A 116 -0.70 -12.41 1.74
C ALA A 116 -0.76 -11.90 0.29
N ASP A 117 -1.96 -11.59 -0.22
CA ASP A 117 -2.14 -11.11 -1.59
C ASP A 117 -1.48 -9.74 -1.80
N THR A 118 -1.62 -8.82 -0.84
CA THR A 118 -1.02 -7.49 -0.91
C THR A 118 0.49 -7.63 -0.96
N ALA A 119 1.12 -8.30 0.00
CA ALA A 119 2.57 -8.49 0.01
C ALA A 119 3.09 -9.16 -1.27
N SER A 120 2.37 -10.18 -1.77
CA SER A 120 2.75 -10.85 -3.03
C SER A 120 2.70 -9.90 -4.22
N SER A 121 1.68 -9.05 -4.31
CA SER A 121 1.52 -8.08 -5.41
C SER A 121 2.58 -6.97 -5.42
N LEU A 122 3.21 -6.69 -4.28
CA LEU A 122 4.23 -5.64 -4.15
C LEU A 122 5.61 -6.12 -4.60
N VAL A 123 5.87 -7.43 -4.66
CA VAL A 123 7.14 -7.97 -5.17
C VAL A 123 7.10 -8.05 -6.69
N GLY A 124 8.09 -7.47 -7.35
CA GLY A 124 8.16 -7.49 -8.82
C GLY A 124 7.18 -6.56 -9.52
N ALA A 125 6.62 -5.57 -8.81
CA ALA A 125 5.71 -4.60 -9.40
C ALA A 125 6.38 -3.80 -10.53
N LYS A 126 5.58 -3.40 -11.52
CA LYS A 126 6.00 -2.50 -12.60
C LYS A 126 5.73 -1.06 -12.20
N ALA A 127 6.74 -0.22 -12.29
CA ALA A 127 6.62 1.20 -11.98
C ALA A 127 7.15 2.06 -13.13
N VAL A 128 6.50 3.19 -13.37
CA VAL A 128 7.02 4.23 -14.25
C VAL A 128 7.43 5.43 -13.42
N LEU A 129 8.67 5.88 -13.57
CA LEU A 129 9.18 7.12 -13.00
C LEU A 129 9.31 8.15 -14.12
N ILE A 130 8.46 9.18 -14.09
CA ILE A 130 8.50 10.30 -15.02
C ILE A 130 9.46 11.36 -14.46
N GLY A 131 10.54 11.63 -15.19
CA GLY A 131 11.61 12.53 -14.81
C GLY A 131 12.99 11.89 -14.96
N SER A 132 13.88 12.17 -14.01
CA SER A 132 15.22 11.60 -13.95
C SER A 132 15.28 10.36 -13.06
N GLU A 133 16.23 9.48 -13.36
CA GLU A 133 16.54 8.31 -12.53
C GLU A 133 16.94 8.76 -11.11
N THR A 134 16.40 8.08 -10.09
CA THR A 134 16.67 8.37 -8.68
C THR A 134 17.32 7.17 -8.00
N TYR A 135 17.97 7.40 -6.86
CA TYR A 135 18.44 6.30 -6.01
C TYR A 135 17.29 5.37 -5.59
N GLN A 136 16.08 5.89 -5.37
CA GLN A 136 14.93 5.06 -5.01
C GLN A 136 14.59 4.06 -6.11
N ALA A 137 14.68 4.45 -7.37
CA ALA A 137 14.41 3.55 -8.50
C ALA A 137 15.42 2.41 -8.55
N GLN A 138 16.70 2.66 -8.28
CA GLN A 138 17.72 1.61 -8.12
C GLN A 138 17.40 0.69 -6.93
N ALA A 139 17.11 1.26 -5.76
CA ALA A 139 16.80 0.50 -4.56
C ALA A 139 15.53 -0.36 -4.71
N ALA A 140 14.51 0.12 -5.42
CA ALA A 140 13.29 -0.63 -5.71
C ALA A 140 13.56 -1.84 -6.63
N ARG A 141 14.41 -1.68 -7.66
CA ARG A 141 14.86 -2.80 -8.51
C ARG A 141 15.58 -3.87 -7.68
N GLU A 142 16.52 -3.45 -6.83
CA GLU A 142 17.35 -4.37 -6.05
C GLU A 142 16.57 -5.11 -4.95
N LYS A 143 15.75 -4.39 -4.18
CA LYS A 143 15.12 -4.95 -2.97
C LYS A 143 13.77 -5.58 -3.21
N LEU A 144 12.97 -4.94 -4.05
CA LEU A 144 11.60 -5.36 -4.33
C LEU A 144 11.49 -6.12 -5.66
N GLY A 145 12.55 -6.13 -6.47
CA GLY A 145 12.55 -6.75 -7.80
C GLY A 145 11.71 -5.97 -8.82
N TRP A 146 11.42 -4.69 -8.56
CA TRP A 146 10.54 -3.91 -9.42
C TRP A 146 11.12 -3.71 -10.82
N ALA A 147 10.26 -3.73 -11.83
CA ALA A 147 10.61 -3.26 -13.16
C ALA A 147 10.31 -1.76 -13.22
N VAL A 148 11.33 -0.93 -12.98
CA VAL A 148 11.20 0.54 -12.99
C VAL A 148 11.65 1.07 -14.35
N GLU A 149 10.70 1.57 -15.13
CA GLU A 149 10.93 2.31 -16.37
C GLU A 149 11.06 3.80 -16.06
N VAL A 150 12.12 4.44 -16.54
CA VAL A 150 12.30 5.89 -16.42
C VAL A 150 11.94 6.55 -17.74
N VAL A 151 10.93 7.41 -17.69
CA VAL A 151 10.46 8.20 -18.84
C VAL A 151 10.95 9.64 -18.64
N PRO A 152 11.84 10.16 -19.51
CA PRO A 152 12.26 11.54 -19.45
C PRO A 152 11.07 12.50 -19.46
N LEU A 153 11.17 13.58 -18.70
CA LEU A 153 10.06 14.50 -18.53
C LEU A 153 9.62 15.11 -19.87
N GLU A 154 10.56 15.39 -20.76
CA GLU A 154 10.32 15.94 -22.09
C GLU A 154 9.45 15.00 -22.94
N LYS A 155 9.68 13.68 -22.85
CA LYS A 155 8.86 12.69 -23.56
C LYS A 155 7.45 12.60 -22.99
N PHE A 156 7.33 12.71 -21.67
CA PHE A 156 6.01 12.77 -21.04
C PHE A 156 5.26 14.04 -21.47
N GLU A 157 5.96 15.17 -21.52
CA GLU A 157 5.45 16.43 -22.02
C GLU A 157 4.96 16.36 -23.47
N GLU A 158 5.71 15.73 -24.36
CA GLU A 158 5.28 15.44 -25.74
C GLU A 158 4.00 14.57 -25.76
N ALA A 159 3.92 13.56 -24.88
CA ALA A 159 2.74 12.72 -24.75
C ALA A 159 1.51 13.49 -24.22
N VAL A 160 1.71 14.50 -23.38
CA VAL A 160 0.64 15.42 -22.95
C VAL A 160 0.15 16.24 -24.14
N ASP A 161 1.07 16.85 -24.91
CA ASP A 161 0.71 17.70 -26.05
C ASP A 161 -0.02 16.90 -27.15
N ALA A 162 0.32 15.62 -27.33
CA ALA A 162 -0.30 14.71 -28.29
C ALA A 162 -1.57 13.98 -27.77
N SER A 163 -2.00 14.23 -26.54
CA SER A 163 -3.18 13.56 -25.97
C SER A 163 -4.45 14.38 -26.14
N GLU A 164 -5.57 13.68 -26.34
CA GLU A 164 -6.89 14.24 -26.14
C GLU A 164 -7.19 14.42 -24.65
N PRO A 165 -7.99 15.43 -24.25
CA PRO A 165 -8.34 15.63 -22.85
C PRO A 165 -9.19 14.47 -22.31
N ASP A 166 -8.96 14.08 -21.06
CA ASP A 166 -9.86 13.19 -20.34
C ASP A 166 -11.24 13.86 -20.12
N ASP A 167 -12.30 13.24 -20.62
CA ASP A 167 -13.66 13.80 -20.61
C ASP A 167 -14.19 14.08 -19.21
N GLU A 168 -13.93 13.20 -18.24
CA GLU A 168 -14.41 13.36 -16.87
C GLU A 168 -13.67 14.50 -16.18
N LEU A 169 -12.35 14.57 -16.32
CA LEU A 169 -11.54 15.65 -15.77
C LEU A 169 -11.96 16.98 -16.38
N LEU A 170 -12.10 17.05 -17.70
CA LEU A 170 -12.52 18.25 -18.40
C LEU A 170 -13.90 18.71 -17.91
N LYS A 171 -14.86 17.79 -17.73
CA LYS A 171 -16.18 18.10 -17.19
C LYS A 171 -16.14 18.58 -15.74
N LEU A 172 -15.27 18.00 -14.90
CA LEU A 172 -15.16 18.34 -13.48
C LEU A 172 -14.45 19.67 -13.23
N PHE A 173 -13.43 19.99 -14.02
CA PHE A 173 -12.50 21.09 -13.71
C PHE A 173 -12.36 22.14 -14.81
N GLY A 174 -12.80 21.85 -16.04
CA GLY A 174 -12.82 22.82 -17.14
C GLY A 174 -11.46 23.22 -17.72
N ASP A 175 -10.37 22.50 -17.39
CA ASP A 175 -9.03 22.77 -17.94
C ASP A 175 -8.52 21.62 -18.82
N ASP A 176 -8.56 21.84 -20.14
CA ASP A 176 -8.05 20.93 -21.18
C ASP A 176 -6.61 20.49 -20.91
N ARG A 177 -5.74 21.40 -20.44
CA ARG A 177 -4.31 21.10 -20.25
C ARG A 177 -4.11 20.05 -19.18
N VAL A 178 -4.84 20.16 -18.07
CA VAL A 178 -4.76 19.18 -16.97
C VAL A 178 -5.50 17.89 -17.33
N ALA A 179 -6.55 17.97 -18.14
CA ALA A 179 -7.25 16.79 -18.66
C ALA A 179 -6.35 15.94 -19.56
N LYS A 180 -5.53 16.58 -20.41
CA LYS A 180 -4.51 15.90 -21.23
C LYS A 180 -3.42 15.23 -20.40
N VAL A 181 -3.05 15.82 -19.26
CA VAL A 181 -2.11 15.19 -18.32
C VAL A 181 -2.65 13.86 -17.80
N ALA A 182 -3.95 13.76 -17.47
CA ALA A 182 -4.54 12.50 -17.04
C ALA A 182 -4.44 11.41 -18.14
N THR A 183 -4.84 11.74 -19.36
CA THR A 183 -4.73 10.84 -20.51
C THR A 183 -3.29 10.39 -20.77
N ALA A 184 -2.33 11.32 -20.72
CA ALA A 184 -0.92 11.02 -20.94
C ALA A 184 -0.34 10.12 -19.84
N LEU A 185 -0.69 10.35 -18.57
CA LEU A 185 -0.30 9.49 -17.46
C LEU A 185 -0.81 8.07 -17.68
N GLU A 186 -2.07 7.88 -18.05
CA GLU A 186 -2.62 6.54 -18.32
C GLU A 186 -1.93 5.84 -19.50
N LYS A 187 -1.68 6.56 -20.59
CA LYS A 187 -0.98 6.00 -21.77
C LYS A 187 0.44 5.57 -21.45
N VAL A 188 1.24 6.46 -20.84
CA VAL A 188 2.65 6.20 -20.52
C VAL A 188 2.79 5.10 -19.47
N SER A 189 1.78 4.94 -18.62
CA SER A 189 1.76 3.92 -17.56
C SER A 189 0.99 2.65 -17.89
N ALA A 190 0.66 2.42 -19.16
CA ALA A 190 -0.14 1.28 -19.56
C ALA A 190 0.50 -0.04 -19.07
N GLY A 191 -0.22 -0.77 -18.20
CA GLY A 191 0.26 -2.02 -17.61
C GLY A 191 1.22 -1.88 -16.43
N ALA A 192 1.53 -0.66 -15.98
CA ALA A 192 2.24 -0.39 -14.74
C ALA A 192 1.31 -0.48 -13.53
N ASN A 193 1.86 -0.86 -12.37
CA ASN A 193 1.17 -0.85 -11.09
C ASN A 193 1.20 0.55 -10.45
N LEU A 194 2.30 1.29 -10.65
CA LEU A 194 2.59 2.58 -10.06
C LEU A 194 3.15 3.54 -11.10
N VAL A 195 2.77 4.81 -11.00
CA VAL A 195 3.46 5.92 -11.69
C VAL A 195 3.91 6.91 -10.65
N ALA A 196 5.13 7.41 -10.75
CA ALA A 196 5.61 8.51 -9.93
C ALA A 196 6.11 9.62 -10.85
N ILE A 197 5.66 10.86 -10.64
CA ILE A 197 6.03 12.01 -11.47
C ILE A 197 6.81 13.04 -10.68
N GLN A 198 8.00 13.40 -11.16
CA GLN A 198 8.72 14.58 -10.67
C GLN A 198 8.01 15.85 -11.13
N CYS A 199 7.01 16.27 -10.37
CA CYS A 199 6.06 17.31 -10.78
C CYS A 199 6.62 18.74 -10.73
N PHE A 200 7.68 19.00 -9.95
CA PHE A 200 8.25 20.34 -9.81
C PHE A 200 8.86 20.87 -11.12
N PRO A 201 9.74 20.13 -11.82
CA PRO A 201 10.23 20.60 -13.12
C PRO A 201 9.09 20.78 -14.15
N PHE A 202 8.09 19.90 -14.13
CA PHE A 202 6.90 20.01 -14.98
C PHE A 202 6.17 21.34 -14.75
N LEU A 203 5.80 21.64 -13.51
CA LEU A 203 5.00 22.83 -13.19
C LEU A 203 5.77 24.13 -13.43
N MET A 204 7.10 24.11 -13.26
CA MET A 204 7.94 25.28 -13.53
C MET A 204 8.00 25.63 -15.01
N LYS A 205 8.03 24.61 -15.89
CA LYS A 205 8.03 24.81 -17.34
C LYS A 205 6.63 25.13 -17.87
N ARG A 206 5.63 24.33 -17.48
CA ARG A 206 4.26 24.39 -18.02
C ARG A 206 3.39 25.48 -17.39
N ARG A 207 3.79 26.02 -16.22
CA ARG A 207 3.03 27.01 -15.43
C ARG A 207 1.63 26.50 -15.04
N TYR A 208 1.48 25.19 -14.95
CA TYR A 208 0.38 24.51 -14.30
C TYR A 208 0.82 23.15 -13.74
N THR A 209 0.07 22.58 -12.81
CA THR A 209 0.44 21.34 -12.11
C THR A 209 -0.33 20.10 -12.63
N PRO A 210 0.15 18.89 -12.34
CA PRO A 210 -0.60 17.66 -12.60
C PRO A 210 -1.58 17.28 -11.47
N CYS A 211 -1.77 18.12 -10.45
CA CYS A 211 -2.44 17.74 -9.18
C CYS A 211 -3.88 17.22 -9.34
N LEU A 212 -4.68 17.79 -10.24
CA LEU A 212 -6.06 17.32 -10.47
C LEU A 212 -6.10 16.01 -11.26
N ALA A 213 -5.15 15.80 -12.18
CA ALA A 213 -4.98 14.53 -12.87
C ALA A 213 -4.62 13.42 -11.88
N LEU A 214 -3.69 13.70 -10.96
CA LEU A 214 -3.35 12.78 -9.86
C LEU A 214 -4.55 12.47 -8.97
N ALA A 215 -5.37 13.48 -8.62
CA ALA A 215 -6.56 13.30 -7.80
C ALA A 215 -7.58 12.36 -8.45
N LEU A 216 -7.85 12.57 -9.75
CA LEU A 216 -8.81 11.78 -10.51
C LEU A 216 -8.31 10.33 -10.70
N LEU A 217 -7.09 10.15 -11.20
CA LEU A 217 -6.56 8.81 -11.49
C LEU A 217 -6.44 7.95 -10.24
N ASN A 218 -6.01 8.52 -9.11
CA ASN A 218 -6.00 7.79 -7.84
C ASN A 218 -7.44 7.41 -7.39
N SER A 219 -8.44 8.25 -7.65
CA SER A 219 -9.84 7.90 -7.35
C SER A 219 -10.41 6.79 -8.23
N ARG A 220 -9.91 6.66 -9.47
CA ARG A 220 -10.19 5.53 -10.38
C ARG A 220 -9.42 4.25 -10.00
N GLY A 221 -8.63 4.29 -8.93
CA GLY A 221 -7.91 3.13 -8.42
C GLY A 221 -6.57 2.86 -9.10
N ARG A 222 -6.05 3.81 -9.89
CA ARG A 222 -4.63 3.86 -10.25
C ARG A 222 -3.81 4.27 -9.01
N VAL A 223 -2.49 4.07 -9.08
CA VAL A 223 -1.57 4.61 -8.08
C VAL A 223 -0.62 5.58 -8.77
N VAL A 224 -0.83 6.86 -8.52
CA VAL A 224 -0.02 7.96 -9.08
C VAL A 224 0.58 8.76 -7.92
N ALA A 225 1.87 8.56 -7.69
CA ALA A 225 2.66 9.23 -6.66
C ALA A 225 3.21 10.58 -7.15
N CYS A 226 3.20 11.56 -6.26
CA CYS A 226 3.77 12.87 -6.51
C CYS A 226 5.29 12.87 -6.29
N GLU A 227 5.96 13.90 -6.80
CA GLU A 227 7.39 14.19 -6.56
C GLU A 227 8.37 13.07 -6.95
N GLY A 228 7.94 12.12 -7.78
CA GLY A 228 8.76 10.98 -8.18
C GLY A 228 9.03 10.00 -7.02
N ASP A 229 8.25 10.05 -5.94
CA ASP A 229 8.51 9.27 -4.73
C ASP A 229 8.00 7.82 -4.83
N LEU A 230 8.92 6.89 -5.06
CA LEU A 230 8.63 5.46 -5.16
C LEU A 230 8.44 4.80 -3.78
N ALA A 231 9.02 5.36 -2.71
CA ALA A 231 8.81 4.89 -1.35
C ALA A 231 7.39 5.21 -0.87
N ALA A 232 6.92 6.43 -1.10
CA ALA A 232 5.50 6.75 -0.92
C ALA A 232 4.62 5.92 -1.88
N GLY A 233 5.04 5.71 -3.13
CA GLY A 233 4.36 4.84 -4.08
C GLY A 233 4.16 3.39 -3.60
N LEU A 234 5.16 2.81 -2.91
CA LEU A 234 5.02 1.50 -2.24
C LEU A 234 3.93 1.53 -1.16
N ALA A 235 3.94 2.56 -0.31
CA ALA A 235 2.91 2.71 0.72
C ALA A 235 1.51 2.94 0.12
N MET A 236 1.41 3.62 -1.03
CA MET A 236 0.15 3.79 -1.75
C MET A 236 -0.37 2.48 -2.38
N LEU A 237 0.52 1.68 -2.98
CA LEU A 237 0.17 0.34 -3.48
C LEU A 237 -0.32 -0.57 -2.33
N MET A 238 0.36 -0.51 -1.18
CA MET A 238 -0.03 -1.22 0.03
C MET A 238 -1.41 -0.75 0.52
N SER A 239 -1.64 0.56 0.60
CA SER A 239 -2.95 1.14 0.93
C SER A 239 -4.04 0.60 0.02
N ARG A 240 -3.78 0.54 -1.30
CA ARG A 240 -4.74 0.05 -2.30
C ARG A 240 -5.05 -1.43 -2.10
N GLY A 241 -4.05 -2.27 -1.82
CA GLY A 241 -4.26 -3.69 -1.52
C GLY A 241 -5.04 -3.94 -0.22
N LEU A 242 -4.78 -3.14 0.82
CA LEU A 242 -5.41 -3.31 2.13
C LEU A 242 -6.83 -2.73 2.21
N THR A 243 -7.06 -1.58 1.57
CA THR A 243 -8.28 -0.78 1.77
C THR A 243 -9.09 -0.55 0.50
N GLY A 244 -8.50 -0.79 -0.67
CA GLY A 244 -9.11 -0.36 -1.92
C GLY A 244 -8.97 1.16 -2.16
N TYR A 245 -8.15 1.90 -1.43
CA TYR A 245 -7.87 3.31 -1.71
C TYR A 245 -6.38 3.54 -1.86
N SER A 246 -5.96 4.45 -2.73
CA SER A 246 -4.54 4.74 -2.99
C SER A 246 -3.79 5.29 -1.77
N GLY A 247 -4.50 5.83 -0.79
CA GLY A 247 -3.90 6.61 0.29
C GLY A 247 -3.54 8.03 -0.16
N TRP A 248 -3.24 8.88 0.81
CA TRP A 248 -2.88 10.29 0.61
C TRP A 248 -1.43 10.54 1.03
N ILE A 249 -0.56 10.91 0.08
CA ILE A 249 0.79 11.41 0.38
C ILE A 249 0.67 12.75 1.09
N ALA A 250 1.32 12.89 2.24
CA ALA A 250 1.31 14.10 3.04
C ALA A 250 2.68 14.38 3.66
N ASN A 251 3.05 15.67 3.66
CA ASN A 251 4.30 16.18 4.21
C ASN A 251 4.07 16.60 5.65
N VAL A 252 5.06 16.42 6.52
CA VAL A 252 5.01 16.97 7.88
C VAL A 252 5.12 18.49 7.78
N VAL A 253 4.17 19.21 8.38
CA VAL A 253 4.23 20.67 8.50
C VAL A 253 4.78 21.05 9.87
N CYS A 254 4.20 20.48 10.93
CA CYS A 254 4.67 20.67 12.31
C CYS A 254 4.12 19.56 13.21
N HIS A 255 4.70 19.39 14.40
CA HIS A 255 4.20 18.47 15.43
C HIS A 255 4.43 19.04 16.82
N GLY A 256 3.66 18.52 17.79
CA GLY A 256 3.76 18.88 19.20
C GLY A 256 2.98 17.90 20.07
N GLY A 257 3.67 17.24 21.01
CA GLY A 257 3.07 16.20 21.82
C GLY A 257 2.54 15.06 20.93
N ALA A 258 1.26 14.70 21.09
CA ALA A 258 0.61 13.66 20.30
C ALA A 258 -0.04 14.17 19.01
N GLU A 259 0.07 15.45 18.68
CA GLU A 259 -0.57 16.02 17.49
C GLU A 259 0.45 16.48 16.45
N ALA A 260 0.06 16.40 15.19
CA ALA A 260 0.85 16.91 14.07
C ALA A 260 -0.05 17.40 12.95
N VAL A 261 0.48 18.32 12.14
CA VAL A 261 -0.17 18.81 10.93
C VAL A 261 0.57 18.28 9.72
N PHE A 262 -0.20 17.78 8.77
CA PHE A 262 0.29 17.30 7.49
C PHE A 262 -0.38 18.05 6.34
N ALA A 263 0.33 18.20 5.23
CA ALA A 263 -0.20 18.87 4.04
C ALA A 263 0.36 18.32 2.74
N HIS A 264 -0.42 18.41 1.66
CA HIS A 264 0.03 18.14 0.30
C HIS A 264 -0.83 18.86 -0.73
N CYS A 265 -0.33 18.99 -1.97
CA CYS A 265 -0.96 19.76 -3.02
C CYS A 265 -2.31 19.19 -3.50
N THR A 266 -2.61 17.93 -3.20
CA THR A 266 -3.79 17.20 -3.69
C THR A 266 -4.11 15.96 -2.85
N ILE A 267 -5.24 15.30 -3.16
CA ILE A 267 -5.66 13.99 -2.63
C ILE A 267 -6.56 13.29 -3.66
N ALA A 268 -6.70 11.97 -3.60
CA ALA A 268 -7.67 11.23 -4.41
C ALA A 268 -9.11 11.72 -4.16
N LEU A 269 -9.90 11.95 -5.23
CA LEU A 269 -11.25 12.51 -5.10
C LEU A 269 -12.20 11.63 -4.27
N ASN A 270 -12.06 10.30 -4.33
CA ASN A 270 -12.87 9.36 -3.55
C ASN A 270 -12.49 9.28 -2.06
N MET A 271 -11.40 9.95 -1.65
CA MET A 271 -10.97 10.11 -0.26
C MET A 271 -11.33 11.47 0.33
N ALA A 272 -11.95 12.36 -0.47
CA ALA A 272 -12.41 13.67 -0.03
C ALA A 272 -13.91 13.64 0.29
N LYS A 273 -14.31 14.24 1.41
CA LYS A 273 -15.71 14.53 1.73
C LYS A 273 -16.22 15.70 0.91
N SER A 274 -15.39 16.73 0.78
CA SER A 274 -15.60 17.94 0.01
C SER A 274 -14.25 18.44 -0.48
N TRP A 275 -14.23 19.21 -1.57
CA TRP A 275 -12.99 19.76 -2.11
C TRP A 275 -13.25 21.07 -2.87
N ARG A 276 -12.19 21.87 -3.02
CA ARG A 276 -12.16 23.07 -3.86
C ARG A 276 -10.83 23.20 -4.59
N ILE A 277 -10.90 23.75 -5.79
CA ILE A 277 -9.70 24.09 -6.58
C ILE A 277 -9.04 25.32 -5.96
N MET A 278 -7.72 25.30 -5.85
CA MET A 278 -6.91 26.43 -5.41
C MET A 278 -5.66 26.55 -6.29
N PRO A 279 -4.90 27.65 -6.26
CA PRO A 279 -3.56 27.67 -6.85
C PRO A 279 -2.62 26.73 -6.10
N HIS A 280 -1.58 26.21 -6.72
CA HIS A 280 -0.47 25.52 -6.04
C HIS A 280 0.15 26.44 -4.97
N PHE A 281 0.55 25.90 -3.82
CA PHE A 281 1.01 26.73 -2.71
C PHE A 281 2.32 27.45 -3.04
N GLU A 282 3.35 26.70 -3.40
CA GLU A 282 4.71 27.23 -3.56
C GLU A 282 4.88 28.10 -4.80
N SER A 283 4.08 27.90 -5.83
CA SER A 283 4.28 28.54 -7.15
C SER A 283 3.15 29.48 -7.56
N GLY A 284 1.99 29.40 -6.92
CA GLY A 284 0.79 30.13 -7.33
C GLY A 284 0.18 29.67 -8.66
N TYR A 285 0.70 28.61 -9.30
CA TYR A 285 0.19 28.12 -10.58
C TYR A 285 -1.08 27.27 -10.43
N PRO A 286 -2.02 27.30 -11.37
CA PRO A 286 -3.14 26.36 -11.39
C PRO A 286 -2.62 24.92 -11.57
N HIS A 287 -3.11 23.88 -10.93
CA HIS A 287 -4.11 23.83 -9.88
C HIS A 287 -3.52 23.08 -8.67
N GLY A 288 -3.99 23.38 -7.48
CA GLY A 288 -3.94 22.52 -6.32
C GLY A 288 -5.37 22.13 -5.94
N LEU A 289 -5.50 21.14 -5.07
CA LEU A 289 -6.77 20.71 -4.53
C LEU A 289 -6.72 20.79 -3.01
N ALA A 290 -7.61 21.59 -2.44
CA ALA A 290 -7.87 21.60 -1.00
C ALA A 290 -9.08 20.70 -0.73
N ALA A 291 -8.91 19.72 0.15
CA ALA A 291 -9.96 18.75 0.46
C ALA A 291 -10.11 18.51 1.95
N GLU A 292 -11.35 18.28 2.38
CA GLU A 292 -11.65 17.68 3.68
C GLU A 292 -11.54 16.17 3.56
N LEU A 293 -10.79 15.54 4.47
CA LEU A 293 -10.61 14.09 4.49
C LEU A 293 -11.94 13.42 4.86
N LYS A 294 -12.26 12.33 4.15
CA LYS A 294 -13.53 11.61 4.31
C LYS A 294 -13.62 10.80 5.61
N GLU A 295 -12.52 10.17 6.02
CA GLU A 295 -12.51 9.30 7.19
C GLU A 295 -12.02 10.05 8.44
N ALA A 296 -12.42 9.55 9.62
CA ALA A 296 -11.95 10.07 10.91
C ALA A 296 -10.65 9.41 11.39
N VAL A 297 -10.34 8.22 10.86
CA VAL A 297 -9.20 7.40 11.29
C VAL A 297 -8.40 6.96 10.07
N TYR A 298 -7.09 7.11 10.16
CA TYR A 298 -6.15 6.65 9.15
C TYR A 298 -4.99 5.90 9.81
N THR A 299 -4.30 5.11 9.00
CA THR A 299 -2.98 4.56 9.29
C THR A 299 -1.97 5.38 8.51
N ALA A 300 -1.13 6.14 9.21
CA ALA A 300 -0.02 6.88 8.60
C ALA A 300 1.17 5.94 8.42
N VAL A 301 1.73 5.87 7.21
CA VAL A 301 2.90 5.03 6.89
C VAL A 301 3.98 5.88 6.22
N SER A 302 5.20 5.87 6.75
CA SER A 302 6.37 6.49 6.13
C SER A 302 7.44 5.42 5.88
N ILE A 303 8.06 5.44 4.70
CA ILE A 303 9.05 4.45 4.27
C ILE A 303 10.33 5.18 3.87
N SER A 304 11.48 4.66 4.29
CA SER A 304 12.78 5.24 3.92
C SER A 304 13.02 5.16 2.41
N PRO A 305 13.76 6.11 1.80
CA PRO A 305 14.11 6.06 0.38
C PRO A 305 14.91 4.82 -0.04
N ARG A 306 15.50 4.09 0.93
CA ARG A 306 16.23 2.83 0.69
C ARG A 306 15.37 1.59 0.91
N PHE A 307 14.07 1.71 1.21
CA PHE A 307 13.19 0.59 1.53
C PHE A 307 13.78 -0.33 2.63
N ASN A 308 14.39 0.25 3.67
CA ASN A 308 15.07 -0.51 4.74
C ASN A 308 14.58 -0.18 6.15
N LYS A 309 13.65 0.76 6.27
CA LYS A 309 12.97 1.10 7.51
C LYS A 309 11.65 1.75 7.14
N ALA A 310 10.62 1.47 7.93
CA ALA A 310 9.34 2.13 7.88
C ALA A 310 8.92 2.55 9.29
N ALA A 311 8.09 3.58 9.38
CA ALA A 311 7.36 3.93 10.59
C ALA A 311 5.87 4.01 10.27
N LEU A 312 5.03 3.53 11.18
CA LEU A 312 3.59 3.53 10.97
C LEU A 312 2.80 3.68 12.27
N GLY A 313 1.58 4.19 12.17
CA GLY A 313 0.72 4.28 13.34
C GLY A 313 -0.67 4.77 13.01
N ARG A 314 -1.60 4.47 13.92
CA ARG A 314 -2.97 4.95 13.83
C ARG A 314 -3.02 6.43 14.21
N VAL A 315 -3.74 7.20 13.41
CA VAL A 315 -4.01 8.61 13.65
C VAL A 315 -5.50 8.91 13.57
N GLU A 316 -5.96 9.83 14.43
CA GLU A 316 -7.31 10.38 14.39
C GLU A 316 -7.28 11.78 13.79
N VAL A 317 -8.17 12.06 12.85
CA VAL A 317 -8.29 13.40 12.24
C VAL A 317 -8.99 14.33 13.21
N VAL A 318 -8.27 15.33 13.73
CA VAL A 318 -8.82 16.39 14.59
C VAL A 318 -9.58 17.40 13.75
N ARG A 319 -8.98 17.80 12.63
CA ARG A 319 -9.60 18.62 11.58
C ARG A 319 -8.87 18.43 10.26
N SER A 320 -9.56 18.61 9.16
CA SER A 320 -8.98 18.59 7.81
C SER A 320 -9.56 19.70 6.95
N GLY A 321 -8.97 19.91 5.77
CA GLY A 321 -9.33 21.00 4.86
C GLY A 321 -8.12 21.86 4.54
N ASN A 322 -8.32 23.19 4.44
CA ASN A 322 -7.25 24.14 4.16
C ASN A 322 -7.29 25.28 5.19
N PHE A 323 -6.69 25.06 6.36
CA PHE A 323 -6.75 25.97 7.51
C PHE A 323 -5.44 26.73 7.77
N LEU A 324 -4.32 26.32 7.18
CA LEU A 324 -3.06 27.05 7.16
C LEU A 324 -2.85 27.67 5.77
N GLN A 325 -2.64 28.98 5.71
CA GLN A 325 -2.41 29.66 4.43
C GLN A 325 -0.97 29.47 3.92
N GLU A 326 -0.01 29.38 4.85
CA GLU A 326 1.43 29.19 4.60
C GLU A 326 1.80 27.70 4.44
N ALA A 327 0.89 26.89 3.89
CA ALA A 327 1.14 25.47 3.64
C ALA A 327 0.37 24.95 2.40
N CYS A 328 0.73 23.75 1.97
CA CYS A 328 0.07 22.99 0.90
C CYS A 328 -1.44 22.81 1.11
N ARG A 329 -2.18 22.50 0.04
CA ARG A 329 -3.63 22.74 -0.03
C ARG A 329 -4.51 21.78 0.78
N THR A 330 -4.40 20.48 0.56
CA THR A 330 -5.09 19.51 1.40
C THR A 330 -4.28 19.35 2.69
N GLN A 331 -4.93 19.51 3.84
CA GLN A 331 -4.28 19.50 5.15
C GLN A 331 -5.07 18.66 6.13
N ALA A 332 -4.37 18.08 7.10
CA ALA A 332 -4.96 17.39 8.23
C ALA A 332 -4.15 17.69 9.49
N GLN A 333 -4.82 18.14 10.55
CA GLN A 333 -4.30 18.02 11.91
C GLN A 333 -4.76 16.68 12.45
N VAL A 334 -3.82 15.88 12.93
CA VAL A 334 -4.10 14.53 13.41
C VAL A 334 -3.49 14.29 14.78
N ARG A 335 -4.05 13.31 15.49
CA ARG A 335 -3.60 12.87 16.81
C ARG A 335 -3.15 11.40 16.78
N PHE A 336 -1.93 11.16 17.21
CA PHE A 336 -1.35 9.85 17.47
C PHE A 336 -1.77 9.32 18.85
N ARG A 337 -1.55 8.02 19.11
CA ARG A 337 -1.88 7.42 20.42
C ARG A 337 -0.94 7.85 21.55
N ARG A 338 0.24 8.36 21.21
CA ARG A 338 1.23 8.89 22.15
C ARG A 338 1.89 10.14 21.57
N ALA A 339 2.73 10.78 22.38
CA ALA A 339 3.60 11.83 21.87
C ALA A 339 4.58 11.27 20.83
N VAL A 340 4.82 12.03 19.76
CA VAL A 340 5.71 11.67 18.66
C VAL A 340 6.75 12.75 18.41
N LYS A 341 7.95 12.30 18.04
CA LYS A 341 9.03 13.14 17.51
C LYS A 341 9.32 12.74 16.08
N LEU A 342 8.59 13.33 15.14
CA LEU A 342 8.61 12.88 13.74
C LEU A 342 9.99 13.03 13.09
N GLU A 343 10.77 14.03 13.50
CA GLU A 343 12.15 14.25 13.08
C GLU A 343 13.13 13.14 13.52
N GLU A 344 12.85 12.44 14.61
CA GLU A 344 13.64 11.31 15.12
C GLU A 344 13.09 9.96 14.62
N GLU A 345 11.76 9.86 14.52
CA GLU A 345 11.04 8.59 14.35
C GLU A 345 10.68 8.28 12.90
N ALA A 346 10.28 9.29 12.11
CA ALA A 346 9.86 9.08 10.73
C ALA A 346 11.08 8.89 9.82
N PRO A 347 11.13 7.83 9.00
CA PRO A 347 12.24 7.59 8.10
C PRO A 347 12.26 8.52 6.87
N ALA A 348 11.17 9.26 6.62
CA ALA A 348 11.05 10.23 5.54
C ALA A 348 9.99 11.31 5.88
N ASN A 349 10.04 12.44 5.18
CA ASN A 349 9.02 13.48 5.25
C ASN A 349 7.63 12.97 4.80
N HIS A 350 7.59 12.23 3.69
CA HIS A 350 6.34 11.71 3.16
C HIS A 350 5.76 10.61 4.04
N HIS A 351 4.48 10.80 4.34
CA HIS A 351 3.60 9.85 4.98
C HIS A 351 2.44 9.56 4.04
N VAL A 352 2.05 8.29 3.90
CA VAL A 352 0.83 7.90 3.21
C VAL A 352 -0.25 7.60 4.23
N PHE A 353 -1.32 8.38 4.19
CA PHE A 353 -2.51 8.22 5.03
C PHE A 353 -3.44 7.20 4.37
N THR A 354 -3.40 5.98 4.88
CA THR A 354 -4.21 4.83 4.46
C THR A 354 -5.54 4.84 5.22
N PRO A 355 -6.72 4.81 4.57
CA PRO A 355 -8.01 4.85 5.26
C PRO A 355 -8.20 3.72 6.29
N GLY A 356 -8.67 4.07 7.50
CA GLY A 356 -8.95 3.11 8.56
C GLY A 356 -7.74 2.74 9.43
N ASP A 357 -8.01 1.93 10.46
CA ASP A 357 -6.99 1.34 11.34
C ASP A 357 -6.57 -0.03 10.77
N VAL A 358 -5.50 -0.03 9.97
CA VAL A 358 -4.90 -1.21 9.34
C VAL A 358 -3.42 -1.33 9.71
N VAL A 359 -3.04 -0.83 10.89
CA VAL A 359 -1.64 -0.79 11.36
C VAL A 359 -1.05 -2.20 11.40
N ASP A 360 -1.80 -3.17 11.92
CA ASP A 360 -1.32 -4.55 12.06
C ASP A 360 -1.13 -5.22 10.70
N GLU A 361 -2.06 -5.01 9.76
CA GLU A 361 -1.96 -5.53 8.39
C GLU A 361 -0.82 -4.86 7.61
N ALA A 362 -0.65 -3.54 7.74
CA ALA A 362 0.44 -2.81 7.10
C ALA A 362 1.81 -3.25 7.64
N GLU A 363 1.94 -3.43 8.96
CA GLU A 363 3.16 -3.97 9.57
C GLU A 363 3.44 -5.40 9.10
N ALA A 364 2.40 -6.23 9.00
CA ALA A 364 2.54 -7.59 8.49
C ALA A 364 3.03 -7.61 7.04
N VAL A 365 2.52 -6.74 6.17
CA VAL A 365 3.00 -6.59 4.79
C VAL A 365 4.47 -6.14 4.77
N LEU A 366 4.83 -5.11 5.53
CA LEU A 366 6.21 -4.61 5.59
C LEU A 366 7.20 -5.66 6.13
N ARG A 367 6.79 -6.44 7.13
CA ARG A 367 7.56 -7.57 7.65
C ARG A 367 7.81 -8.63 6.58
N LEU A 368 6.80 -8.99 5.77
CA LEU A 368 6.94 -9.92 4.65
C LEU A 368 7.90 -9.39 3.58
N LEU A 369 7.94 -8.07 3.37
CA LEU A 369 8.91 -7.41 2.50
C LEU A 369 10.31 -7.24 3.13
N ALA A 370 10.53 -7.75 4.35
CA ALA A 370 11.76 -7.58 5.12
C ALA A 370 12.14 -6.10 5.36
N ILE A 371 11.12 -5.24 5.57
CA ILE A 371 11.28 -3.83 5.93
C ILE A 371 10.95 -3.69 7.43
N PRO A 372 11.95 -3.47 8.30
CA PRO A 372 11.73 -3.24 9.72
C PRO A 372 10.83 -2.03 9.99
N THR A 373 9.95 -2.15 10.97
CA THR A 373 8.95 -1.14 11.34
C THR A 373 9.18 -0.58 12.73
N SER A 374 8.86 0.69 12.92
CA SER A 374 8.61 1.31 14.23
C SER A 374 7.18 1.83 14.31
N ARG A 375 6.54 1.70 15.48
CA ARG A 375 5.17 2.21 15.69
C ARG A 375 5.17 3.60 16.33
N TYR A 376 4.41 4.53 15.73
CA TYR A 376 4.12 5.83 16.33
C TYR A 376 3.27 5.74 17.60
#